data_AF-A0A2T9ZQH5-F1
#
_entry.id   AF-A0A2T9ZQH5-F1
#
_cell.length_a   1.000
_cell.length_b   1.000
_cell.length_c   1.000
_cell.angle_alpha   90.00
_cell.angle_beta   90.00
_cell.angle_gamma   90.00
#
_symmetry.space_group_name_H-M   'P 1'
#
loop_
_entity.id
_entity.type
_entity.pdbx_description
1 polymer ?
#
loop_
_entity_poly.entity_id
_entity_poly.type
_entity_poly.pdbx_seq_one_letter_code
_entity_poly.pdbx_strand_id
1 'polypeptide(L)'
;MKTGYLTLETHPEHQDFVRVLVKDELPNTQAAIHGSQIRYIARFNDIDAGQMHLHNMLHNNLVDLDNHIYRIELNKAIAAVEADDLNHTRVWIDPALDETDRSLIDDQTTKFKLRHKRWNRIWLIVGGLFVVYFFFMTMFSQI
;
A
#
# COMPACT_ATOMS: atom_id res chain seq x y z
N MET A 1 -1.42 17.99 4.37
CA MET A 1 -0.46 17.33 5.27
C MET A 1 -1.06 17.18 6.65
N LYS A 2 -1.99 16.22 6.76
CA LYS A 2 -2.52 15.80 8.05
C LYS A 2 -1.73 14.57 8.48
N THR A 3 -1.01 14.65 9.59
CA THR A 3 -0.35 13.48 10.16
C THR A 3 -1.39 12.60 10.82
N GLY A 4 -1.31 11.29 10.60
CA GLY A 4 -2.25 10.33 11.20
C GLY A 4 -1.70 8.93 11.24
N TYR A 5 -2.47 8.03 11.81
CA TYR A 5 -2.18 6.62 11.99
C TYR A 5 -3.10 5.81 11.10
N LEU A 6 -2.51 4.91 10.32
CA LEU A 6 -3.20 3.91 9.54
C LEU A 6 -3.12 2.59 10.29
N THR A 7 -4.28 2.02 10.60
CA THR A 7 -4.39 0.73 11.30
C THR A 7 -5.03 -0.31 10.42
N LEU A 8 -4.45 -1.50 10.44
CA LEU A 8 -5.00 -2.69 9.81
C LEU A 8 -5.59 -3.59 10.89
N GLU A 9 -6.88 -3.88 10.75
CA GLU A 9 -7.62 -4.79 11.60
C GLU A 9 -8.02 -6.04 10.82
N THR A 10 -7.90 -7.20 11.45
CA THR A 10 -8.40 -8.48 10.91
C THR A 10 -9.37 -9.10 11.88
N HIS A 11 -10.39 -9.78 11.38
CA HIS A 11 -11.31 -10.50 12.24
C HIS A 11 -10.86 -11.96 12.43
N PRO A 12 -10.91 -12.55 13.65
CA PRO A 12 -10.44 -13.91 13.89
C PRO A 12 -11.16 -14.98 13.07
N GLU A 13 -12.46 -14.77 12.78
CA GLU A 13 -13.28 -15.68 11.97
C GLU A 13 -13.05 -15.52 10.46
N HIS A 14 -12.42 -14.41 10.05
CA HIS A 14 -12.30 -13.98 8.65
C HIS A 14 -10.91 -13.39 8.39
N GLN A 15 -9.89 -14.25 8.37
CA GLN A 15 -8.48 -13.87 8.20
C GLN A 15 -8.15 -13.28 6.81
N ASP A 16 -9.00 -13.55 5.81
CA ASP A 16 -8.87 -13.00 4.45
C ASP A 16 -9.42 -11.58 4.31
N PHE A 17 -9.96 -10.99 5.39
CA PHE A 17 -10.55 -9.67 5.38
C PHE A 17 -9.75 -8.73 6.26
N VAL A 18 -9.24 -7.68 5.64
CA VAL A 18 -8.50 -6.62 6.31
C VAL A 18 -9.31 -5.35 6.23
N ARG A 19 -9.62 -4.79 7.39
CA ARG A 19 -10.22 -3.46 7.52
C ARG A 19 -9.11 -2.45 7.69
N VAL A 20 -9.17 -1.39 6.88
CA VAL A 20 -8.27 -0.24 6.99
C VAL A 20 -9.00 0.87 7.73
N LEU A 21 -8.41 1.35 8.83
CA LEU A 21 -8.93 2.50 9.57
C LEU A 21 -7.86 3.59 9.66
N VAL A 22 -8.29 4.82 9.48
CA VAL A 22 -7.48 6.01 9.69
C VAL A 22 -7.88 6.63 11.03
N LYS A 23 -6.89 6.95 11.85
CA LYS A 23 -7.08 7.64 13.13
C LYS A 23 -6.08 8.78 13.28
N ASP A 24 -6.52 9.89 13.85
CA ASP A 24 -5.67 11.06 14.08
C ASP A 24 -4.72 10.85 15.28
N GLU A 25 -5.12 9.99 16.23
CA GLU A 25 -4.36 9.65 17.43
C GLU A 25 -3.94 8.18 17.41
N LEU A 26 -2.84 7.87 18.14
CA LEU A 26 -2.33 6.52 18.26
C LEU A 26 -3.41 5.63 18.92
N PRO A 27 -3.99 4.66 18.19
CA PRO A 27 -4.99 3.81 18.79
C PRO A 27 -4.36 2.87 19.79
N ASN A 28 -5.07 2.64 20.89
CA ASN A 28 -4.72 1.61 21.84
C ASN A 28 -4.85 0.23 21.14
N THR A 29 -3.83 -0.62 21.26
CA THR A 29 -3.73 -1.91 20.55
C THR A 29 -4.84 -2.89 20.89
N GLN A 30 -5.54 -2.66 22.01
CA GLN A 30 -6.68 -3.45 22.49
C GLN A 30 -8.05 -2.85 22.12
N ALA A 31 -8.10 -1.65 21.54
CA ALA A 31 -9.35 -0.93 21.22
C ALA A 31 -9.83 -1.22 19.80
N ALA A 32 -9.78 -2.50 19.41
CA ALA A 32 -10.26 -2.97 18.12
C ALA A 32 -11.80 -3.04 18.12
N ILE A 33 -12.43 -2.66 17.01
CA ILE A 33 -13.88 -2.47 16.94
C ILE A 33 -14.56 -3.78 16.50
N HIS A 34 -15.60 -4.23 17.20
CA HIS A 34 -16.39 -5.44 16.87
C HIS A 34 -15.61 -6.77 16.94
N GLY A 35 -14.68 -6.92 17.88
CA GLY A 35 -13.93 -8.18 18.04
C GLY A 35 -12.92 -8.44 16.92
N SER A 36 -12.61 -7.42 16.10
CA SER A 36 -11.40 -7.43 15.28
C SER A 36 -10.16 -7.37 16.16
N GLN A 37 -8.99 -7.69 15.60
CA GLN A 37 -7.71 -7.50 16.26
C GLN A 37 -6.88 -6.55 15.40
N ILE A 38 -6.35 -5.48 16.02
CA ILE A 38 -5.38 -4.61 15.36
C ILE A 38 -4.11 -5.43 15.20
N ARG A 39 -3.67 -5.58 13.96
CA ARG A 39 -2.46 -6.37 13.63
C ARG A 39 -1.28 -5.51 13.25
N TYR A 40 -1.55 -4.28 12.81
CA TYR A 40 -0.53 -3.40 12.28
C TYR A 40 -0.93 -1.92 12.42
N ILE A 41 0.04 -1.09 12.77
CA ILE A 41 -0.09 0.36 12.90
C ILE A 41 1.10 1.04 12.22
N ALA A 42 0.81 1.87 11.22
CA ALA A 42 1.78 2.76 10.60
C ALA A 42 1.38 4.22 10.83
N ARG A 43 2.37 5.08 11.02
CA ARG A 43 2.19 6.53 11.06
C ARG A 43 2.56 7.10 9.70
N PHE A 44 1.69 7.93 9.16
CA PHE A 44 1.91 8.66 7.93
C PHE A 44 2.07 10.15 8.22
N ASN A 45 3.01 10.80 7.53
CA ASN A 45 3.13 12.26 7.57
C ASN A 45 1.97 12.95 6.82
N ASP A 46 1.45 12.30 5.78
CA ASP A 46 0.25 12.69 5.07
C ASP A 46 -0.71 11.49 4.98
N ILE A 47 -1.66 11.42 5.90
CA ILE A 47 -2.57 10.28 6.05
C ILE A 47 -3.62 10.23 4.94
N ASP A 48 -4.03 11.39 4.42
CA ASP A 48 -4.97 11.47 3.31
C ASP A 48 -4.33 10.87 2.04
N ALA A 49 -3.07 11.23 1.78
CA ALA A 49 -2.29 10.64 0.70
C ALA A 49 -2.06 9.13 0.92
N GLY A 50 -1.71 8.72 2.15
CA GLY A 50 -1.49 7.31 2.49
C GLY A 50 -2.74 6.44 2.30
N GLN A 51 -3.91 6.93 2.74
CA GLN A 51 -5.18 6.26 2.53
C GLN A 51 -5.53 6.16 1.05
N MET A 52 -5.34 7.25 0.29
CA MET A 52 -5.61 7.28 -1.14
C MET A 52 -4.70 6.31 -1.91
N HIS A 53 -3.41 6.26 -1.59
CA HIS A 53 -2.44 5.35 -2.20
C HIS A 53 -2.76 3.89 -1.89
N LEU A 54 -3.06 3.61 -0.63
CA LEU A 54 -3.46 2.26 -0.22
C LEU A 54 -4.75 1.83 -0.90
N HIS A 55 -5.75 2.71 -0.96
CA HIS A 55 -6.98 2.46 -1.70
C HIS A 55 -6.69 2.19 -3.19
N ASN A 56 -5.87 3.02 -3.85
CA ASN A 56 -5.47 2.79 -5.24
C ASN A 56 -4.69 1.48 -5.45
N MET A 57 -3.90 1.03 -4.49
CA MET A 57 -3.24 -0.28 -4.57
C MET A 57 -4.22 -1.45 -4.36
N LEU A 58 -5.20 -1.28 -3.48
CA LEU A 58 -6.10 -2.34 -3.01
C LEU A 58 -7.51 -2.32 -3.61
N HIS A 59 -7.86 -1.34 -4.45
CA HIS A 59 -9.21 -1.13 -4.98
C HIS A 59 -9.81 -2.38 -5.64
N ASN A 60 -8.99 -3.20 -6.32
CA ASN A 60 -9.44 -4.45 -6.94
C ASN A 60 -9.88 -5.53 -5.94
N ASN A 61 -9.51 -5.39 -4.66
CA ASN A 61 -9.86 -6.30 -3.58
C ASN A 61 -10.86 -5.67 -2.59
N LEU A 62 -11.42 -4.50 -2.90
CA LEU A 62 -12.40 -3.84 -2.06
C LEU A 62 -13.70 -4.65 -2.03
N VAL A 63 -14.19 -4.97 -0.84
CA VAL A 63 -15.48 -5.65 -0.64
C VAL A 63 -16.52 -4.70 -0.07
N ASP A 64 -16.11 -3.83 0.84
CA ASP A 64 -17.00 -2.84 1.48
C ASP A 64 -16.31 -1.48 1.49
N LEU A 65 -16.88 -0.53 0.76
CA LEU A 65 -16.38 0.84 0.69
C LEU A 65 -16.65 1.62 1.97
N ASP A 66 -17.85 1.47 2.55
CA ASP A 66 -18.28 2.24 3.71
C ASP A 66 -17.42 1.88 4.93
N ASN A 67 -17.14 0.58 5.09
CA ASN A 67 -16.31 0.08 6.18
C ASN A 67 -14.83 -0.09 5.81
N HIS A 68 -14.40 0.29 4.60
CA HIS A 68 -13.04 0.13 4.09
C HIS A 68 -12.47 -1.29 4.31
N ILE A 69 -13.28 -2.30 3.98
CA ILE A 69 -12.92 -3.71 4.11
C ILE A 69 -12.45 -4.23 2.75
N TYR A 70 -11.26 -4.81 2.75
CA TYR A 70 -10.63 -5.42 1.59
C TYR A 70 -10.50 -6.92 1.83
N ARG A 71 -10.81 -7.73 0.80
CA ARG A 71 -10.57 -9.17 0.80
C ARG A 71 -9.15 -9.45 0.34
N ILE A 72 -8.23 -9.38 1.29
CA ILE A 72 -6.81 -9.59 1.07
C ILE A 72 -6.18 -10.17 2.33
N GLU A 73 -5.19 -11.04 2.14
CA GLU A 73 -4.37 -11.55 3.25
C GLU A 73 -3.66 -10.40 3.99
N LEU A 74 -3.60 -10.50 5.31
CA LEU A 74 -2.96 -9.51 6.19
C LEU A 74 -1.53 -9.19 5.76
N ASN A 75 -0.74 -10.21 5.44
CA ASN A 75 0.65 -10.05 5.02
C ASN A 75 0.77 -9.15 3.79
N LYS A 76 -0.17 -9.31 2.84
CA LYS A 76 -0.19 -8.55 1.58
C LYS A 76 -0.73 -7.14 1.79
N ALA A 77 -1.63 -6.94 2.75
CA ALA A 77 -2.07 -5.61 3.16
C ALA A 77 -0.93 -4.83 3.83
N ILE A 78 -0.20 -5.44 4.76
CA ILE A 78 0.98 -4.83 5.40
C ILE A 78 2.02 -4.50 4.34
N ALA A 79 2.32 -5.43 3.43
CA ALA A 79 3.26 -5.21 2.33
C ALA A 79 2.83 -4.06 1.40
N ALA A 80 1.53 -3.86 1.16
CA ALA A 80 1.04 -2.74 0.37
C ALA A 80 1.26 -1.40 1.08
N VAL A 81 1.06 -1.34 2.41
CA VAL A 81 1.35 -0.16 3.22
C VAL A 81 2.86 0.14 3.24
N GLU A 82 3.70 -0.89 3.36
CA GLU A 82 5.17 -0.78 3.39
C GLU A 82 5.82 -0.52 2.03
N ALA A 83 5.16 -0.94 0.95
CA ALA A 83 5.61 -0.68 -0.42
C ALA A 83 5.25 0.72 -0.90
N ASP A 84 4.38 1.44 -0.18
CA ASP A 84 4.03 2.80 -0.51
C ASP A 84 5.25 3.72 -0.35
N ASP A 85 5.47 4.58 -1.34
CA ASP A 85 6.66 5.45 -1.43
C ASP A 85 6.50 6.72 -0.56
N LEU A 86 5.33 6.89 0.08
CA LEU A 86 5.07 7.95 1.03
C LEU A 86 5.90 7.76 2.31
N ASN A 87 6.36 8.88 2.87
CA ASN A 87 7.06 8.89 4.16
C ASN A 87 6.14 8.39 5.28
N HIS A 88 6.26 7.10 5.58
CA HIS A 88 5.59 6.43 6.67
C HIS A 88 6.59 5.80 7.63
N THR A 89 6.16 5.58 8.85
CA THR A 89 6.95 4.92 9.89
C THR A 89 6.11 3.83 10.52
N ARG A 90 6.61 2.59 10.53
CA ARG A 90 6.00 1.49 11.27
C ARG A 90 6.05 1.81 12.76
N VAL A 91 4.88 1.94 13.39
CA VAL A 91 4.78 2.24 14.82
C VAL A 91 4.63 0.97 15.63
N TRP A 92 3.82 0.03 15.13
CA TRP A 92 3.56 -1.21 15.85
C TRP A 92 3.14 -2.31 14.88
N ILE A 93 3.59 -3.53 15.19
CA ILE A 93 3.19 -4.76 14.51
C ILE A 93 2.89 -5.79 15.60
N ASP A 94 1.86 -6.59 15.39
CA ASP A 94 1.47 -7.61 16.35
C ASP A 94 2.62 -8.62 16.57
N PRO A 95 3.12 -8.77 17.82
CA PRO A 95 4.17 -9.73 18.12
C PRO A 95 3.73 -11.19 17.95
N ALA A 96 2.42 -11.47 17.84
CA ALA A 96 1.90 -12.80 17.52
C ALA A 96 2.04 -13.18 16.02
N LEU A 97 2.44 -12.25 15.16
CA LEU A 97 2.84 -12.56 13.78
C LEU A 97 4.18 -13.30 13.80
N ASP A 98 4.13 -14.57 13.38
CA ASP A 98 5.26 -15.51 13.39
C ASP A 98 6.41 -15.03 12.48
N GLU A 99 7.64 -15.48 12.71
CA GLU A 99 8.81 -15.10 11.89
C GLU A 99 8.61 -15.47 10.40
N THR A 100 7.84 -16.52 10.16
CA THR A 100 7.38 -16.96 8.83
C THR A 100 6.55 -15.89 8.13
N ASP A 101 5.60 -15.26 8.83
CA ASP A 101 4.76 -14.17 8.29
C ASP A 101 5.58 -12.91 8.01
N ARG A 102 6.57 -12.61 8.84
CA ARG A 102 7.49 -11.49 8.61
C ARG A 102 8.31 -11.66 7.33
N SER A 103 8.76 -12.90 7.05
CA SER A 103 9.48 -13.21 5.82
C SER A 103 8.59 -13.09 4.57
N LEU A 104 7.31 -13.47 4.69
CA LEU A 104 6.32 -13.35 3.61
C LEU A 104 5.98 -11.89 3.32
N ILE A 105 5.87 -11.06 4.36
CA ILE A 105 5.68 -9.61 4.22
C ILE A 105 6.86 -8.99 3.47
N ASP A 106 8.10 -9.39 3.77
CA ASP A 106 9.30 -8.83 3.11
C ASP A 106 9.40 -9.26 1.64
N ASP A 107 9.11 -10.52 1.32
CA ASP A 107 9.06 -11.02 -0.06
C ASP A 107 7.94 -10.34 -0.87
N GLN A 108 6.76 -10.16 -0.25
CA GLN A 108 5.64 -9.46 -0.88
C GLN A 108 5.93 -7.95 -1.07
N THR A 109 6.56 -7.30 -0.09
CA THR A 109 6.97 -5.88 -0.18
C THR A 109 7.97 -5.69 -1.32
N THR A 110 8.92 -6.62 -1.46
CA THR A 110 9.91 -6.63 -2.54
C THR A 110 9.23 -6.80 -3.91
N LYS A 111 8.24 -7.69 -4.02
CA LYS A 111 7.46 -7.89 -5.26
C LYS A 111 6.66 -6.64 -5.66
N PHE A 112 6.04 -5.95 -4.70
CA PHE A 112 5.32 -4.70 -4.98
C PHE A 112 6.28 -3.59 -5.46
N LYS A 113 7.43 -3.41 -4.80
CA LYS A 113 8.47 -2.45 -5.22
C LYS A 113 9.04 -2.76 -6.62
N LEU A 114 9.26 -4.03 -6.94
CA LEU A 114 9.74 -4.44 -8.26
C LEU A 114 8.74 -4.16 -9.37
N ARG A 115 7.44 -4.34 -9.10
CA ARG A 115 6.39 -4.04 -10.09
C ARG A 115 6.36 -2.55 -10.42
N HIS A 116 6.48 -1.68 -9.42
CA HIS A 116 6.55 -0.23 -9.64
C HIS A 116 7.79 0.19 -10.45
N LYS A 117 8.95 -0.38 -10.15
CA LYS A 117 10.21 -0.10 -10.88
C LYS A 117 10.17 -0.52 -12.35
N ARG A 118 9.47 -1.62 -12.68
CA ARG A 118 9.30 -2.08 -14.07
C ARG A 118 8.43 -1.13 -14.89
N TRP A 119 7.34 -0.65 -14.32
CA TRP A 119 6.45 0.30 -15.01
C TRP A 119 7.14 1.62 -15.31
N ASN A 120 7.93 2.14 -14.37
CA ASN A 120 8.71 3.35 -14.59
C ASN A 120 9.73 3.17 -15.73
N ARG A 121 10.38 2.00 -15.79
CA ARG A 121 11.35 1.68 -16.85
C ARG A 121 10.70 1.53 -18.24
N ILE A 122 9.50 0.95 -18.30
CA ILE A 122 8.72 0.85 -19.55
C ILE A 122 8.33 2.26 -20.03
N TRP A 123 7.81 3.10 -19.12
CA TRP A 123 7.45 4.49 -19.46
C TRP A 123 8.66 5.31 -19.93
N LEU A 124 9.84 5.09 -19.35
CA LEU A 124 11.08 5.76 -19.76
C LEU A 124 11.50 5.35 -21.18
N ILE A 125 11.36 4.06 -21.54
CA ILE A 125 11.63 3.56 -22.89
C ILE A 125 10.61 4.12 -23.89
N VAL A 126 9.32 4.13 -23.54
CA VAL A 126 8.26 4.69 -24.38
C VAL A 126 8.48 6.18 -24.63
N GLY A 127 8.80 6.95 -23.58
CA GLY A 127 9.14 8.37 -23.69
C GLY A 127 10.38 8.60 -24.55
N GLY A 128 11.44 7.81 -24.36
CA GLY A 128 12.65 7.88 -25.19
C GLY A 128 12.38 7.59 -26.66
N LEU A 129 11.60 6.55 -26.97
CA LEU A 129 11.19 6.23 -28.33
C LEU A 129 10.38 7.36 -28.97
N PHE A 130 9.48 8.00 -28.20
CA PHE A 130 8.69 9.12 -28.68
C PHE A 130 9.54 10.33 -29.03
N VAL A 131 10.54 10.66 -28.19
CA VAL A 131 11.49 11.75 -28.47
C VAL A 131 12.33 11.45 -29.71
N VAL A 132 12.86 10.23 -29.84
CA VAL A 132 13.63 9.82 -31.03
C VAL A 132 12.77 9.87 -32.29
N TYR A 133 11.54 9.36 -32.23
CA TYR A 133 10.59 9.40 -33.35
C TYR A 133 10.25 10.85 -33.74
N PHE A 134 9.95 11.71 -32.77
CA PHE A 134 9.67 13.12 -33.00
C PHE A 134 10.88 13.83 -33.63
N PHE A 135 12.09 13.54 -33.15
CA PHE A 135 13.32 14.11 -33.69
C PHE A 135 13.59 13.63 -35.13
N PHE A 136 13.34 12.35 -35.42
CA PHE A 136 13.42 11.80 -36.77
C PHE A 136 12.40 12.46 -37.70
N MET A 137 11.14 12.56 -37.28
CA MET A 137 10.07 13.16 -38.08
C MET A 137 10.34 14.64 -38.36
N THR A 138 10.83 15.40 -37.38
CA THR A 138 11.16 16.82 -37.55
C THR A 138 12.37 17.03 -38.48
N MET A 139 13.40 16.19 -38.39
CA MET A 139 14.56 16.25 -39.30
C MET A 139 14.19 15.86 -40.74
N PHE A 140 13.37 14.84 -40.94
CA PHE A 140 12.92 14.42 -42.28
C PHE A 140 11.88 15.36 -42.89
N SER A 141 11.14 16.12 -42.09
CA SER A 141 10.17 17.12 -42.59
C SER A 141 10.82 18.43 -43.07
N GLN A 142 12.11 18.65 -42.81
CA GLN A 142 12.85 19.83 -43.26
C GLN A 142 13.73 19.62 -44.50
N ILE A 143 13.73 18.40 -45.08
CA ILE A 143 14.36 18.05 -46.35
C ILE A 143 13.28 18.00 -47.44
#